data_AF-A0A927SAH1-F1
#
_entry.id   AF-A0A927SAH1-F1
#
_cell.length_a   1.000
_cell.length_b   1.000
_cell.length_c   1.000
_cell.angle_alpha   90.00
_cell.angle_beta   90.00
_cell.angle_gamma   90.00
#
_symmetry.space_group_name_H-M   'P 1'
#
loop_
_entity.id
_entity.type
_entity.pdbx_description
1 polymer ?
#
loop_
_entity_poly.entity_id
_entity_poly.type
_entity_poly.pdbx_seq_one_letter_code
_entity_poly.pdbx_strand_id
1 'polypeptide(L)'
;MNTFSKCRLVCLIAAFLFMFTGAAEENADQWWNEQMGRTIADISTLHYTPQGNISAQAGYEGQCTWYAYGRFSEVTGIRLETALHAKFWLSMNDQDQRLNVLYGEDKISFPSIAVSVSGAYGHVLFIEYVSMKNGAPDMVYFTECNADGNGRYDVGKDAVLLRLPYDLFVKYRTPAGYICAKPAE
;
A
#
# COMPACT_ATOMS: atom_id res chain seq x y z
N MET A 1 -18.59 -28.20 -6.69
CA MET A 1 -18.68 -27.03 -5.80
C MET A 1 -17.34 -26.32 -5.86
N ASN A 2 -17.24 -25.32 -6.74
CA ASN A 2 -16.02 -24.59 -7.05
C ASN A 2 -16.16 -23.15 -6.55
N THR A 3 -15.51 -22.84 -5.43
CA THR A 3 -15.25 -21.47 -4.97
C THR A 3 -13.82 -21.39 -4.48
N PHE A 4 -12.87 -21.78 -5.35
CA PHE A 4 -11.48 -21.35 -5.21
C PHE A 4 -11.40 -19.88 -5.62
N SER A 5 -11.00 -19.05 -4.66
CA SER A 5 -11.07 -17.60 -4.64
C SER A 5 -10.38 -16.93 -5.84
N LYS A 6 -11.16 -16.18 -6.62
CA LYS A 6 -10.66 -15.29 -7.69
C LYS A 6 -9.67 -14.22 -7.18
N CYS A 7 -9.61 -13.97 -5.87
CA CYS A 7 -8.69 -12.97 -5.30
C CYS A 7 -7.22 -13.39 -5.33
N ARG A 8 -6.91 -14.70 -5.34
CA ARG A 8 -5.50 -15.15 -5.37
C ARG A 8 -4.90 -15.17 -6.77
N LEU A 9 -5.71 -15.21 -7.82
CA LEU A 9 -5.22 -15.34 -9.19
C LEU A 9 -4.68 -14.01 -9.75
N VAL A 10 -5.20 -12.87 -9.28
CA VAL A 10 -4.74 -11.54 -9.73
C VAL A 10 -3.45 -11.11 -9.01
N CYS A 11 -3.31 -11.44 -7.72
CA CYS A 11 -2.03 -11.21 -7.00
C CYS A 11 -0.88 -12.07 -7.53
N LEU A 12 -1.15 -13.25 -8.08
CA LEU A 12 -0.09 -14.10 -8.65
C LEU A 12 0.43 -13.60 -10.00
N ILE A 13 -0.35 -12.81 -10.75
CA ILE A 13 0.08 -12.34 -12.07
C ILE A 13 1.13 -11.23 -11.95
N ALA A 14 1.06 -10.37 -10.92
CA ALA A 14 1.99 -9.24 -10.78
C ALA A 14 3.35 -9.59 -10.14
N ALA A 15 3.50 -10.77 -9.52
CA ALA A 15 4.66 -11.08 -8.67
C ALA A 15 5.73 -12.00 -9.30
N PHE A 16 5.58 -12.42 -10.55
CA PHE A 16 6.57 -13.28 -11.23
C PHE A 16 7.05 -12.65 -12.53
N LEU A 17 8.22 -12.00 -12.44
CA LEU A 17 9.25 -11.82 -13.48
C LEU A 17 8.84 -12.22 -14.91
N PHE A 18 8.07 -11.40 -15.63
CA PHE A 18 7.85 -11.60 -17.07
C PHE A 18 7.67 -10.26 -17.79
N MET A 19 8.31 -10.12 -18.95
CA MET A 19 8.05 -9.02 -19.89
C MET A 19 6.55 -8.99 -20.18
N PHE A 20 5.84 -7.99 -19.64
CA PHE A 20 4.41 -7.85 -19.86
C PHE A 20 4.18 -7.38 -21.30
N THR A 21 3.39 -8.14 -22.06
CA THR A 21 2.81 -7.69 -23.32
C THR A 21 1.74 -6.65 -23.03
N GLY A 22 1.58 -5.61 -23.85
CA GLY A 22 0.64 -4.49 -23.60
C GLY A 22 -0.81 -4.89 -23.28
N ALA A 23 -1.31 -6.02 -23.80
CA ALA A 23 -2.66 -6.50 -23.50
C ALA A 23 -2.86 -6.92 -22.02
N ALA A 24 -1.81 -7.35 -21.32
CA ALA A 24 -1.93 -7.73 -19.91
C ALA A 24 -1.93 -6.50 -18.97
N GLU A 25 -1.20 -5.44 -19.34
CA GLU A 25 -1.26 -4.14 -18.65
C GLU A 25 -2.63 -3.48 -18.80
N GLU A 26 -3.21 -3.46 -20.02
CA GLU A 26 -4.55 -2.91 -20.26
C GLU A 26 -5.64 -3.61 -19.42
N ASN A 27 -5.55 -4.93 -19.27
CA ASN A 27 -6.48 -5.70 -18.43
C ASN A 27 -6.30 -5.41 -16.93
N ALA A 28 -5.06 -5.19 -16.47
CA ALA A 28 -4.79 -4.80 -15.09
C ALA A 28 -5.35 -3.40 -14.80
N ASP A 29 -5.08 -2.43 -15.67
CA ASP A 29 -5.55 -1.06 -15.56
C ASP A 29 -7.08 -1.00 -15.52
N GLN A 30 -7.77 -1.78 -16.35
CA GLN A 30 -9.23 -1.87 -16.31
C GLN A 30 -9.72 -2.36 -14.94
N TRP A 31 -9.14 -3.43 -14.40
CA TRP A 31 -9.56 -3.98 -13.11
C TRP A 31 -9.40 -2.97 -11.97
N TRP A 32 -8.29 -2.24 -11.93
CA TRP A 32 -8.06 -1.19 -10.92
C TRP A 32 -9.03 -0.03 -11.05
N ASN A 33 -9.35 0.39 -12.29
CA ASN A 33 -10.36 1.41 -12.52
C ASN A 33 -11.76 0.97 -12.04
N GLU A 34 -12.11 -0.30 -12.18
CA GLU A 34 -13.38 -0.84 -11.69
C GLU A 34 -13.48 -0.89 -10.15
N GLN A 35 -12.34 -0.85 -9.45
CA GLN A 35 -12.30 -0.84 -7.98
C GLN A 35 -12.33 0.56 -7.36
N MET A 36 -12.30 1.62 -8.17
CA MET A 36 -12.23 3.00 -7.67
C MET A 36 -13.32 3.33 -6.65
N GLY A 37 -12.93 3.96 -5.55
CA GLY A 37 -13.83 4.34 -4.45
C GLY A 37 -14.28 3.18 -3.55
N ARG A 38 -13.82 1.95 -3.80
CA ARG A 38 -14.12 0.78 -2.95
C ARG A 38 -13.03 0.55 -1.92
N THR A 39 -13.42 0.04 -0.76
CA THR A 39 -12.48 -0.59 0.17
C THR A 39 -12.12 -1.98 -0.37
N ILE A 40 -10.88 -2.14 -0.83
CA ILE A 40 -10.36 -3.40 -1.38
C ILE A 40 -9.68 -4.28 -0.33
N ALA A 41 -9.35 -3.70 0.82
CA ALA A 41 -8.84 -4.41 1.98
C ALA A 41 -9.96 -5.21 2.67
N ASP A 42 -9.64 -6.41 3.15
CA ASP A 42 -10.52 -7.12 4.08
C ASP A 42 -10.23 -6.68 5.52
N ILE A 43 -10.81 -5.54 5.88
CA ILE A 43 -10.62 -4.89 7.19
C ILE A 43 -11.14 -5.71 8.39
N SER A 44 -11.85 -6.82 8.14
CA SER A 44 -12.36 -7.70 9.19
C SER A 44 -11.32 -8.73 9.68
N THR A 45 -10.17 -8.82 8.99
CA THR A 45 -9.16 -9.84 9.23
C THR A 45 -8.22 -9.49 10.38
N LEU A 46 -7.38 -10.48 10.77
CA LEU A 46 -6.34 -10.30 11.78
C LEU A 46 -5.36 -9.16 11.45
N HIS A 47 -5.23 -8.77 10.18
CA HIS A 47 -4.31 -7.73 9.74
C HIS A 47 -4.72 -6.34 10.22
N TYR A 48 -5.98 -6.17 10.63
CA TYR A 48 -6.55 -4.89 11.03
C TYR A 48 -7.09 -4.89 12.46
N THR A 49 -6.95 -5.99 13.19
CA THR A 49 -7.43 -6.13 14.57
C THR A 49 -6.28 -6.19 15.56
N PRO A 50 -6.53 -5.99 16.87
CA PRO A 50 -5.50 -6.10 17.90
C PRO A 50 -4.77 -7.45 17.95
N GLN A 51 -5.26 -8.51 17.28
CA GLN A 51 -4.58 -9.80 17.26
C GLN A 51 -3.38 -9.83 16.31
N GLY A 52 -3.35 -9.00 15.27
CA GLY A 52 -2.27 -9.00 14.27
C GLY A 52 -1.71 -7.62 13.92
N ASN A 53 -2.37 -6.54 14.33
CA ASN A 53 -2.00 -5.17 14.02
C ASN A 53 -1.52 -4.40 15.26
N ILE A 54 -0.25 -4.00 15.26
CA ILE A 54 0.36 -3.32 16.41
C ILE A 54 -0.23 -1.91 16.66
N SER A 55 -0.73 -1.24 15.63
CA SER A 55 -1.45 0.02 15.79
C SER A 55 -2.81 -0.21 16.43
N ALA A 56 -3.54 -1.26 16.02
CA ALA A 56 -4.82 -1.62 16.65
C ALA A 56 -4.63 -2.03 18.12
N GLN A 57 -3.57 -2.79 18.43
CA GLN A 57 -3.18 -3.15 19.81
C GLN A 57 -3.00 -1.93 20.70
N ALA A 58 -2.44 -0.85 20.14
CA ALA A 58 -2.24 0.42 20.82
C ALA A 58 -3.46 1.36 20.80
N GLY A 59 -4.61 0.91 20.26
CA GLY A 59 -5.85 1.70 20.21
C GLY A 59 -5.90 2.74 19.08
N TYR A 60 -5.06 2.60 18.06
CA TYR A 60 -4.95 3.54 16.93
C TYR A 60 -5.69 3.05 15.67
N GLU A 61 -6.80 2.34 15.84
CA GLU A 61 -7.66 1.94 14.71
C GLU A 61 -8.14 3.17 13.93
N GLY A 62 -8.15 3.07 12.59
CA GLY A 62 -8.46 4.18 11.69
C GLY A 62 -7.29 5.10 11.34
N GLN A 63 -6.14 4.99 11.99
CA GLN A 63 -4.96 5.78 11.63
C GLN A 63 -4.32 5.29 10.32
N CYS A 64 -3.53 6.16 9.67
CA CYS A 64 -2.74 5.79 8.49
C CYS A 64 -1.79 4.62 8.80
N THR A 65 -1.19 4.61 9.99
CA THR A 65 -0.30 3.55 10.47
C THR A 65 -1.02 2.22 10.67
N TRP A 66 -2.26 2.25 11.17
CA TRP A 66 -3.10 1.07 11.30
C TRP A 66 -3.41 0.45 9.95
N TYR A 67 -3.84 1.26 9.00
CA TYR A 67 -4.24 0.77 7.70
C TYR A 67 -3.06 0.30 6.85
N ALA A 68 -2.02 1.12 6.70
CA ALA A 68 -0.87 0.78 5.86
C ALA A 68 -0.13 -0.46 6.37
N TYR A 69 0.04 -0.59 7.70
CA TYR A 69 0.58 -1.81 8.31
C TYR A 69 -0.29 -3.03 7.98
N GLY A 70 -1.60 -2.91 8.19
CA GLY A 70 -2.53 -4.02 7.95
C GLY A 70 -2.55 -4.43 6.49
N ARG A 71 -2.60 -3.45 5.58
CA ARG A 71 -2.63 -3.69 4.14
C ARG A 71 -1.34 -4.33 3.63
N PHE A 72 -0.20 -3.86 4.11
CA PHE A 72 1.08 -4.48 3.80
C PHE A 72 1.14 -5.93 4.28
N SER A 73 0.66 -6.21 5.49
CA SER A 73 0.60 -7.57 6.01
C SER A 73 -0.39 -8.47 5.27
N GLU A 74 -1.54 -7.94 4.86
CA GLU A 74 -2.54 -8.67 4.07
C GLU A 74 -1.98 -9.08 2.70
N VAL A 75 -1.30 -8.15 2.02
CA VAL A 75 -0.81 -8.36 0.65
C VAL A 75 0.48 -9.18 0.61
N THR A 76 1.41 -8.94 1.54
CA THR A 76 2.75 -9.54 1.50
C THR A 76 2.93 -10.71 2.47
N GLY A 77 2.05 -10.83 3.46
CA GLY A 77 2.26 -11.73 4.60
C GLY A 77 3.27 -11.23 5.63
N ILE A 78 3.93 -10.09 5.40
CA ILE A 78 4.96 -9.54 6.29
C ILE A 78 4.33 -8.56 7.29
N ARG A 79 4.57 -8.81 8.57
CA ARG A 79 4.29 -7.85 9.65
C ARG A 79 5.55 -7.05 9.93
N LEU A 80 5.45 -5.71 9.79
CA LEU A 80 6.54 -4.81 10.16
C LEU A 80 6.85 -4.95 11.65
N GLU A 81 8.12 -4.84 12.02
CA GLU A 81 8.51 -4.93 13.43
C GLU A 81 8.11 -3.68 14.22
N THR A 82 8.01 -2.54 13.52
CA THR A 82 7.63 -1.25 14.12
C THR A 82 6.69 -0.48 13.21
N ALA A 83 5.70 0.18 13.81
CA ALA A 83 4.68 0.97 13.08
C ALA A 83 4.15 2.13 13.95
N LEU A 84 5.06 2.82 14.64
CA LEU A 84 4.75 4.01 15.45
C LEU A 84 4.54 5.23 14.52
N HIS A 85 5.15 6.38 14.82
CA HIS A 85 5.05 7.55 13.95
C HIS A 85 5.56 7.26 12.54
N ALA A 86 4.70 7.45 11.55
CA ALA A 86 4.94 7.25 10.12
C ALA A 86 6.29 7.82 9.65
N LYS A 87 6.69 8.99 10.15
CA LYS A 87 7.94 9.65 9.73
C LYS A 87 9.22 8.87 10.00
N PHE A 88 9.18 7.86 10.87
CA PHE A 88 10.34 7.03 11.18
C PHE A 88 10.31 5.66 10.50
N TRP A 89 9.25 5.34 9.74
CA TRP A 89 9.06 3.98 9.21
C TRP A 89 10.17 3.54 8.28
N LEU A 90 10.72 4.43 7.45
CA LEU A 90 11.86 4.09 6.59
C LEU A 90 13.05 3.63 7.44
N SER A 91 13.52 4.45 8.38
CA SER A 91 14.70 4.12 9.19
C SER A 91 14.47 2.98 10.18
N MET A 92 13.25 2.82 10.71
CA MET A 92 12.96 1.76 11.66
C MET A 92 12.85 0.37 11.01
N ASN A 93 12.65 0.29 9.69
CA ASN A 93 12.47 -0.97 8.96
C ASN A 93 13.63 -1.27 7.99
N ASP A 94 14.63 -0.40 7.88
CA ASP A 94 15.76 -0.52 6.93
C ASP A 94 16.65 -1.75 7.18
N GLN A 95 16.64 -2.29 8.40
CA GLN A 95 17.44 -3.46 8.77
C GLN A 95 16.67 -4.79 8.68
N ASP A 96 15.36 -4.74 8.41
CA ASP A 96 14.55 -5.95 8.23
C ASP A 96 14.96 -6.67 6.95
N GLN A 97 15.50 -7.88 7.10
CA GLN A 97 16.02 -8.65 5.98
C GLN A 97 14.95 -9.06 4.96
N ARG A 98 13.66 -8.94 5.30
CA ARG A 98 12.52 -9.25 4.42
C ARG A 98 12.10 -8.06 3.56
N LEU A 99 12.63 -6.86 3.82
CA LEU A 99 12.16 -5.60 3.23
C LEU A 99 13.24 -4.91 2.39
N ASN A 100 12.81 -4.25 1.32
CA ASN A 100 13.59 -3.25 0.62
C ASN A 100 13.06 -1.87 1.01
N VAL A 101 13.90 -1.07 1.67
CA VAL A 101 13.60 0.34 1.95
C VAL A 101 14.27 1.19 0.88
N LEU A 102 13.44 1.86 0.08
CA LEU A 102 13.85 2.65 -1.06
C LEU A 102 13.71 4.13 -0.73
N TYR A 103 14.83 4.84 -0.58
CA TYR A 103 14.83 6.28 -0.32
C TYR A 103 14.71 7.09 -1.62
N GLY A 104 13.89 8.15 -1.60
CA GLY A 104 13.65 9.05 -2.72
C GLY A 104 12.25 8.93 -3.31
N GLU A 105 11.68 10.06 -3.72
CA GLU A 105 10.35 10.16 -4.33
C GLU A 105 10.25 9.48 -5.71
N ASP A 106 11.40 9.30 -6.39
CA ASP A 106 11.50 8.69 -7.72
C ASP A 106 11.59 7.15 -7.67
N LYS A 107 11.59 6.55 -6.48
CA LYS A 107 11.75 5.09 -6.27
C LYS A 107 10.44 4.34 -6.09
N ILE A 108 9.36 4.84 -6.69
CA ILE A 108 8.04 4.23 -6.55
C ILE A 108 8.09 2.74 -6.92
N SER A 109 7.46 1.92 -6.10
CA SER A 109 7.30 0.49 -6.31
C SER A 109 5.90 0.06 -5.87
N PHE A 110 5.45 -1.10 -6.33
CA PHE A 110 4.19 -1.68 -5.92
C PHE A 110 4.30 -3.22 -5.85
N PRO A 111 3.60 -3.88 -4.91
CA PRO A 111 2.93 -3.29 -3.76
C PRO A 111 3.94 -2.72 -2.75
N SER A 112 3.67 -1.53 -2.20
CA SER A 112 4.59 -0.88 -1.25
C SER A 112 3.88 0.08 -0.30
N ILE A 113 4.57 0.50 0.76
CA ILE A 113 4.14 1.61 1.62
C ILE A 113 4.90 2.85 1.20
N ALA A 114 4.21 3.92 0.80
CA ALA A 114 4.81 5.24 0.59
C ALA A 114 4.86 5.99 1.93
N VAL A 115 6.03 6.52 2.29
CA VAL A 115 6.26 7.16 3.59
C VAL A 115 6.53 8.66 3.42
N SER A 116 5.68 9.50 4.00
CA SER A 116 5.93 10.94 4.17
C SER A 116 6.49 11.22 5.55
N VAL A 117 7.59 11.96 5.61
CA VAL A 117 8.27 12.34 6.87
C VAL A 117 7.89 13.73 7.38
N SER A 118 7.00 14.42 6.65
CA SER A 118 6.56 15.77 6.96
C SER A 118 5.59 15.84 8.16
N GLY A 119 5.52 17.00 8.81
CA GLY A 119 4.66 17.20 9.97
C GLY A 119 5.13 16.51 11.26
N ALA A 120 4.28 16.55 12.29
CA ALA A 120 4.59 16.02 13.62
C ALA A 120 4.79 14.50 13.60
N TYR A 121 3.92 13.78 12.89
CA TYR A 121 3.87 12.32 12.93
C TYR A 121 4.27 11.63 11.61
N GLY A 122 4.36 12.37 10.50
CA GLY A 122 4.44 11.78 9.16
C GLY A 122 3.08 11.30 8.65
N HIS A 123 3.08 10.68 7.48
CA HIS A 123 1.92 10.00 6.91
C HIS A 123 2.36 8.79 6.08
N VAL A 124 1.53 7.76 6.02
CA VAL A 124 1.80 6.58 5.18
C VAL A 124 0.57 6.23 4.34
N LEU A 125 0.85 5.81 3.11
CA LEU A 125 -0.14 5.31 2.16
C LEU A 125 0.31 3.95 1.66
N PHE A 126 -0.62 3.10 1.25
CA PHE A 126 -0.29 1.85 0.60
C PHE A 126 -0.47 1.99 -0.92
N ILE A 127 0.61 1.75 -1.67
CA ILE A 127 0.61 1.73 -3.13
C ILE A 127 0.17 0.35 -3.57
N GLU A 128 -1.03 0.32 -4.13
CA GLU A 128 -1.68 -0.91 -4.57
C GLU A 128 -1.16 -1.34 -5.93
N TYR A 129 -1.00 -0.39 -6.86
CA TYR A 129 -0.56 -0.64 -8.23
C TYR A 129 -0.04 0.64 -8.91
N VAL A 130 0.88 0.48 -9.86
CA VAL A 130 1.32 1.55 -10.75
C VAL A 130 1.11 1.10 -12.19
N SER A 131 0.25 1.82 -12.91
CA SER A 131 0.08 1.65 -14.35
C SER A 131 1.29 2.23 -15.07
N MET A 132 1.72 1.52 -16.12
CA MET A 132 2.86 1.88 -16.94
C MET A 132 2.39 2.30 -18.33
N LYS A 133 3.01 3.35 -18.86
CA LYS A 133 2.79 3.81 -20.23
C LYS A 133 4.13 4.08 -20.89
N ASN A 134 4.39 3.38 -21.98
CA ASN A 134 5.68 3.45 -22.69
C ASN A 134 6.89 3.20 -21.78
N GLY A 135 6.77 2.28 -20.81
CA GLY A 135 7.84 1.92 -19.88
C GLY A 135 8.06 2.91 -18.72
N ALA A 136 7.20 3.91 -18.56
CA ALA A 136 7.25 4.86 -17.44
C ALA A 136 5.95 4.84 -16.61
N PRO A 137 5.99 5.14 -15.30
CA PRO A 137 4.79 5.29 -14.48
C PRO A 137 3.83 6.35 -15.04
N ASP A 138 2.56 6.00 -15.21
CA ASP A 138 1.50 6.90 -15.68
C ASP A 138 0.52 7.22 -14.55
N MET A 139 -0.10 6.20 -13.96
CA MET A 139 -1.08 6.34 -12.88
C MET A 139 -0.67 5.53 -11.66
N VAL A 140 -0.84 6.11 -10.48
CA VAL A 140 -0.62 5.46 -9.18
C VAL A 140 -1.96 5.23 -8.51
N TYR A 141 -2.23 3.97 -8.18
CA TYR A 141 -3.41 3.54 -7.44
C TYR A 141 -2.99 3.25 -6.00
N PHE A 142 -3.68 3.84 -5.04
CA PHE A 142 -3.28 3.78 -3.64
C PHE A 142 -4.48 3.87 -2.71
N THR A 143 -4.25 3.44 -1.48
CA THR A 143 -5.23 3.44 -0.39
C THR A 143 -4.59 4.09 0.84
N GLU A 144 -5.39 4.84 1.60
CA GLU A 144 -4.95 5.49 2.83
C GLU A 144 -6.10 5.62 3.83
N CYS A 145 -5.76 5.87 5.09
CA CYS A 145 -6.71 6.26 6.13
C CYS A 145 -6.26 7.53 6.83
N ASN A 146 -7.21 8.22 7.44
CA ASN A 146 -6.98 9.41 8.26
C ASN A 146 -6.28 10.55 7.51
N ALA A 147 -6.60 10.74 6.23
CA ALA A 147 -6.07 11.84 5.43
C ALA A 147 -6.51 13.22 5.97
N ASP A 148 -7.64 13.28 6.68
CA ASP A 148 -8.19 14.49 7.29
C ASP A 148 -7.74 14.72 8.75
N GLY A 149 -7.05 13.75 9.36
CA GLY A 149 -6.50 13.86 10.72
C GLY A 149 -7.53 13.71 11.85
N ASN A 150 -8.72 13.17 11.60
CA ASN A 150 -9.75 12.99 12.62
C ASN A 150 -9.51 11.81 13.58
N GLY A 151 -8.59 10.91 13.21
CA GLY A 151 -8.10 9.81 14.00
C GLY A 151 -9.06 8.65 14.24
N ARG A 152 -10.07 8.48 13.39
CA ARG A 152 -11.01 7.34 13.41
C ARG A 152 -11.15 6.74 12.01
N TYR A 153 -11.72 5.54 11.92
CA TYR A 153 -12.04 4.92 10.64
C TYR A 153 -13.43 5.35 10.16
N ASP A 154 -13.49 6.07 9.03
CA ASP A 154 -14.72 6.51 8.37
C ASP A 154 -15.00 5.64 7.12
N VAL A 155 -16.01 4.76 7.23
CA VAL A 155 -16.45 3.89 6.11
C VAL A 155 -16.81 4.72 4.87
N GLY A 156 -16.28 4.32 3.71
CA GLY A 156 -16.52 4.99 2.43
C GLY A 156 -15.66 6.23 2.20
N LYS A 157 -14.82 6.62 3.16
CA LYS A 157 -13.83 7.68 3.04
C LYS A 157 -12.41 7.15 3.22
N ASP A 158 -12.21 6.33 4.24
CA ASP A 158 -10.95 5.69 4.55
C ASP A 158 -10.83 4.33 3.87
N ALA A 159 -9.58 3.92 3.60
CA ALA A 159 -9.24 2.65 2.97
C ALA A 159 -9.85 2.44 1.58
N VAL A 160 -10.40 3.49 0.96
CA VAL A 160 -10.95 3.44 -0.39
C VAL A 160 -9.84 3.60 -1.42
N LEU A 161 -9.98 2.91 -2.56
CA LEU A 161 -9.03 3.04 -3.65
C LEU A 161 -9.14 4.42 -4.30
N LEU A 162 -8.01 5.12 -4.31
CA LEU A 162 -7.78 6.39 -4.96
C LEU A 162 -6.77 6.21 -6.10
N ARG A 163 -6.70 7.20 -7.01
CA ARG A 163 -5.68 7.24 -8.05
C ARG A 163 -5.27 8.66 -8.40
N LEU A 164 -4.01 8.83 -8.77
CA LEU A 164 -3.46 10.07 -9.29
C LEU A 164 -2.52 9.78 -10.46
N PRO A 165 -2.40 10.70 -11.44
CA PRO A 165 -1.25 10.74 -12.33
C PRO A 165 0.06 10.75 -11.53
N TYR A 166 1.09 10.07 -12.02
CA TYR A 166 2.35 9.90 -11.31
C TYR A 166 2.99 11.23 -10.89
N ASP A 167 2.98 12.23 -11.77
CA ASP A 167 3.56 13.55 -11.53
C ASP A 167 2.81 14.37 -10.46
N LEU A 168 1.52 14.05 -10.24
CA LEU A 168 0.73 14.58 -9.13
C LEU A 168 0.92 13.75 -7.86
N PHE A 169 1.04 12.43 -7.99
CA PHE A 169 1.26 11.53 -6.87
C PHE A 169 2.55 11.85 -6.11
N VAL A 170 3.67 12.06 -6.80
CA VAL A 170 4.95 12.38 -6.13
C VAL A 170 4.92 13.69 -5.33
N LYS A 171 4.00 14.60 -5.69
CA LYS A 171 3.73 15.85 -4.95
C LYS A 171 2.67 15.66 -3.87
N TYR A 172 1.83 14.63 -3.99
CA TYR A 172 0.81 14.29 -3.01
C TYR A 172 1.46 13.72 -1.76
N ARG A 173 1.42 14.49 -0.66
CA ARG A 173 2.07 14.17 0.62
C ARG A 173 3.59 13.99 0.55
N THR A 174 4.21 14.20 -0.61
CA THR A 174 5.67 14.19 -0.86
C THR A 174 6.37 12.99 -0.19
N PRO A 175 6.21 11.77 -0.74
CA PRO A 175 6.87 10.59 -0.20
C PRO A 175 8.39 10.76 -0.16
N ALA A 176 9.00 10.49 0.98
CA ALA A 176 10.45 10.47 1.15
C ALA A 176 11.07 9.13 0.73
N GLY A 177 10.23 8.10 0.56
CA GLY A 177 10.65 6.76 0.18
C GLY A 177 9.53 5.74 0.30
N TYR A 178 9.88 4.49 0.04
CA TYR A 178 8.96 3.36 -0.05
C TYR A 178 9.49 2.14 0.72
N ILE A 179 8.58 1.34 1.26
CA ILE A 179 8.88 0.05 1.89
C ILE A 179 8.16 -1.03 1.09
N CYS A 180 8.91 -1.95 0.49
CA CYS A 180 8.37 -3.09 -0.25
C CYS A 180 8.96 -4.41 0.24
N ALA A 181 8.23 -5.51 -0.01
CA ALA A 181 8.74 -6.84 0.29
C ALA A 181 9.90 -7.19 -0.64
N LYS A 182 10.94 -7.86 -0.13
CA LYS A 182 11.93 -8.50 -0.99
C LYS A 182 11.28 -9.65 -1.77
N PRO A 183 11.71 -9.90 -3.01
CA PRO A 183 11.38 -11.13 -3.71
C PRO A 183 11.81 -12.33 -2.85
N ALA A 184 10.99 -13.39 -2.83
CA ALA A 184 11.43 -14.66 -2.26
C ALA A 184 12.58 -15.21 -3.10
N GLU A 185 13.68 -15.61 -2.45
CA GLU A 185 14.82 -16.28 -3.08
C GLU A 185 14.47 -17.70 -3.58
#